data_AF-A0AA36JAY1-F1
#
_entry.id   AF-A0AA36JAY1-F1
#
_cell.length_a   1.000
_cell.length_b   1.000
_cell.length_c   1.000
_cell.angle_alpha   90.00
_cell.angle_beta   90.00
_cell.angle_gamma   90.00
#
_symmetry.space_group_name_H-M   'P 1'
#
loop_
_entity.id
_entity.type
_entity.pdbx_description
1 polymer ?
#
loop_
_entity_poly.entity_id
_entity_poly.type
_entity_poly.pdbx_seq_one_letter_code
_entity_poly.pdbx_strand_id
1 'polypeptide(L)'
;MTITETTRPGCGSDLTRLLSGEESAKQKLQGPADLFRELRALDASAREADYLQSPGVWDVDGLKDDLRIAQSKATMPSANGANAASEANGVNGQESGEAMFRELKRLSPGTLKEKYFVRGEWDMVALDMDLEFVLKCGGQCPAEIFKELQKFSPGAVKEDYFSEATKEWDLEGLLEDLELSRAQHPAVSS
;
A
#
# COMPACT_ATOMS: atom_id res chain seq x y z
N MET A 1 -26.38 -58.73 43.58
CA MET A 1 -25.12 -58.04 43.27
C MET A 1 -24.47 -58.79 42.12
N THR A 2 -23.77 -58.04 41.26
CA THR A 2 -23.01 -58.43 40.05
C THR A 2 -23.79 -58.82 38.78
N ILE A 3 -23.27 -58.25 37.69
CA ILE A 3 -23.80 -57.96 36.34
C ILE A 3 -23.06 -58.81 35.28
N THR A 4 -23.53 -58.74 34.02
CA THR A 4 -22.91 -59.19 32.73
C THR A 4 -23.23 -60.65 32.35
N GLU A 5 -23.57 -61.05 31.11
CA GLU A 5 -23.04 -60.67 29.79
C GLU A 5 -23.90 -61.28 28.63
N THR A 6 -23.77 -60.73 27.41
CA THR A 6 -23.74 -61.47 26.11
C THR A 6 -25.04 -61.96 25.41
N THR A 7 -25.46 -61.24 24.34
CA THR A 7 -25.50 -61.71 22.92
C THR A 7 -26.35 -60.82 21.97
N ARG A 8 -25.64 -60.15 21.03
CA ARG A 8 -25.85 -59.82 19.58
C ARG A 8 -27.16 -60.21 18.84
N PRO A 9 -27.37 -59.85 17.55
CA PRO A 9 -26.98 -58.66 16.75
C PRO A 9 -28.18 -58.10 15.91
N GLY A 10 -28.06 -56.91 15.32
CA GLY A 10 -29.09 -56.39 14.41
C GLY A 10 -28.56 -55.28 13.50
N CYS A 11 -27.94 -55.70 12.40
CA CYS A 11 -27.44 -54.86 11.32
C CYS A 11 -28.60 -54.15 10.61
N GLY A 12 -28.45 -52.85 10.37
CA GLY A 12 -29.43 -52.03 9.68
C GLY A 12 -28.87 -50.65 9.41
N SER A 13 -27.86 -50.62 8.56
CA SER A 13 -27.46 -49.54 7.66
C SER A 13 -28.08 -48.16 7.91
N ASP A 14 -27.31 -47.24 8.48
CA ASP A 14 -27.28 -45.88 7.92
C ASP A 14 -25.93 -45.22 8.21
N LEU A 15 -25.02 -45.39 7.25
CA LEU A 15 -23.69 -44.79 7.22
C LEU A 15 -23.78 -43.42 6.53
N THR A 16 -24.49 -42.44 7.10
CA THR A 16 -24.30 -41.04 6.68
C THR A 16 -24.67 -40.01 7.75
N ARG A 17 -24.06 -40.06 8.95
CA ARG A 17 -23.98 -38.85 9.81
C ARG A 17 -22.91 -38.93 10.91
N LEU A 18 -21.66 -39.09 10.51
CA LEU A 18 -20.49 -38.70 11.31
C LEU A 18 -19.78 -37.70 10.38
N LEU A 19 -19.66 -36.41 10.67
CA LEU A 19 -19.05 -35.82 11.86
C LEU A 19 -19.71 -34.46 12.13
N SER A 20 -20.52 -34.40 13.19
CA SER A 20 -20.76 -33.15 13.92
C SER A 20 -20.20 -33.35 15.32
N GLY A 21 -18.87 -33.31 15.43
CA GLY A 21 -18.21 -32.79 16.63
C GLY A 21 -17.93 -31.32 16.32
N GLU A 22 -18.54 -30.37 17.01
CA GLU A 22 -18.11 -29.94 18.34
C GLU A 22 -16.59 -29.81 18.39
N GLU A 23 -16.07 -28.68 17.91
CA GLU A 23 -15.07 -27.91 18.64
C GLU A 23 -15.00 -26.49 18.08
N SER A 24 -14.73 -25.54 18.98
CA SER A 24 -14.46 -24.10 18.73
C SER A 24 -15.68 -23.17 18.56
N ALA A 25 -16.29 -22.88 19.71
CA ALA A 25 -16.81 -21.54 19.98
C ALA A 25 -15.73 -20.47 19.72
N LYS A 26 -16.13 -19.37 19.07
CA LYS A 26 -15.39 -18.09 18.81
C LYS A 26 -14.68 -17.88 17.47
N GLN A 27 -15.14 -18.44 16.37
CA GLN A 27 -15.03 -17.76 15.07
C GLN A 27 -16.37 -17.87 14.36
N LYS A 28 -17.13 -16.78 14.34
CA LYS A 28 -18.30 -16.64 13.48
C LYS A 28 -17.76 -16.60 12.05
N LEU A 29 -17.56 -17.78 11.44
CA LEU A 29 -17.22 -17.90 10.02
C LEU A 29 -18.43 -17.39 9.23
N GLN A 30 -18.52 -16.07 9.05
CA GLN A 30 -19.29 -15.50 7.95
C GLN A 30 -18.63 -16.03 6.68
N GLY A 31 -19.35 -16.87 5.92
CA GLY A 31 -18.87 -17.28 4.61
C GLY A 31 -18.75 -16.07 3.69
N PRO A 32 -17.97 -16.14 2.61
CA PRO A 32 -17.86 -15.03 1.64
C PRO A 32 -19.22 -14.56 1.12
N ALA A 33 -20.15 -15.49 0.89
CA ALA A 33 -21.52 -15.16 0.49
C ALA A 33 -22.30 -14.38 1.56
N ASP A 34 -22.05 -14.63 2.86
CA ASP A 34 -22.66 -13.86 3.95
C ASP A 34 -22.07 -12.45 4.04
N LEU A 35 -20.74 -12.31 3.83
CA LEU A 35 -20.07 -11.01 3.76
C LEU A 35 -20.60 -10.18 2.60
N PHE A 36 -20.74 -10.77 1.41
CA PHE A 36 -21.31 -10.07 0.26
C PHE A 36 -22.79 -9.68 0.48
N ARG A 37 -23.59 -10.54 1.13
CA ARG A 37 -24.97 -10.21 1.48
C ARG A 37 -25.04 -9.01 2.44
N GLU A 38 -24.15 -8.95 3.43
CA GLU A 38 -24.07 -7.84 4.37
C GLU A 38 -23.58 -6.55 3.68
N LEU A 39 -22.56 -6.65 2.83
CA LEU A 39 -22.10 -5.54 2.00
C LEU A 39 -23.22 -5.01 1.12
N ARG A 40 -23.96 -5.88 0.42
CA ARG A 40 -25.05 -5.47 -0.49
C ARG A 40 -26.26 -4.89 0.23
N ALA A 41 -26.40 -5.13 1.54
CA ALA A 41 -27.39 -4.48 2.39
C ALA A 41 -27.00 -3.04 2.75
N LEU A 42 -25.70 -2.73 2.80
CA LEU A 42 -25.15 -1.40 3.08
C LEU A 42 -24.88 -0.60 1.80
N ASP A 43 -24.47 -1.28 0.74
CA ASP A 43 -24.16 -0.73 -0.57
C ASP A 43 -24.81 -1.57 -1.67
N ALA A 44 -25.97 -1.10 -2.14
CA ALA A 44 -26.73 -1.77 -3.20
C ALA A 44 -26.02 -1.77 -4.56
N SER A 45 -24.93 -1.01 -4.73
CA SER A 45 -24.16 -0.96 -5.97
C SER A 45 -23.15 -2.10 -6.10
N ALA A 46 -22.81 -2.78 -5.00
CA ALA A 46 -21.88 -3.91 -5.00
C ALA A 46 -22.41 -5.08 -5.86
N ARG A 47 -21.60 -5.54 -6.82
CA ARG A 47 -21.95 -6.65 -7.72
C ARG A 47 -21.10 -7.87 -7.41
N GLU A 48 -21.70 -9.05 -7.52
CA GLU A 48 -21.03 -10.31 -7.21
C GLU A 48 -19.80 -10.54 -8.11
N ALA A 49 -19.87 -10.09 -9.36
CA ALA A 49 -18.79 -10.21 -10.34
C ALA A 49 -17.50 -9.46 -9.95
N ASP A 50 -17.59 -8.43 -9.12
CA ASP A 50 -16.42 -7.65 -8.67
C ASP A 50 -15.61 -8.40 -7.60
N TYR A 51 -16.24 -9.34 -6.91
CA TYR A 51 -15.64 -10.11 -5.80
C TYR A 51 -15.44 -11.59 -6.13
N LEU A 52 -15.96 -12.08 -7.25
CA LEU A 52 -15.81 -13.47 -7.65
C LEU A 52 -14.61 -13.61 -8.62
N GLN A 53 -13.43 -13.86 -8.07
CA GLN A 53 -12.19 -14.03 -8.86
C GLN A 53 -12.25 -15.23 -9.80
N SER A 54 -12.96 -16.28 -9.40
CA SER A 54 -13.19 -17.50 -10.19
C SER A 54 -14.46 -18.20 -9.71
N PRO A 55 -15.06 -19.12 -10.49
CA PRO A 55 -16.28 -19.81 -10.09
C PRO A 55 -16.13 -20.49 -8.72
N GLY A 56 -16.83 -19.96 -7.71
CA GLY A 56 -16.77 -20.45 -6.32
C GLY A 56 -15.60 -19.94 -5.49
N VAL A 57 -14.72 -19.09 -6.04
CA VAL A 57 -13.60 -18.44 -5.33
C VAL A 57 -13.93 -16.96 -5.17
N TRP A 58 -14.19 -16.58 -3.93
CA TRP A 58 -14.50 -15.21 -3.56
C TRP A 58 -13.25 -14.51 -3.04
N ASP A 59 -13.11 -13.24 -3.41
CA ASP A 59 -12.17 -12.31 -2.80
C ASP A 59 -12.68 -11.91 -1.42
N VAL A 60 -12.40 -12.76 -0.44
CA VAL A 60 -12.81 -12.54 0.96
C VAL A 60 -12.16 -11.28 1.52
N ASP A 61 -10.93 -10.96 1.11
CA ASP A 61 -10.20 -9.80 1.61
C ASP A 61 -10.79 -8.50 1.06
N GLY A 62 -11.09 -8.44 -0.25
CA GLY A 62 -11.82 -7.33 -0.86
C GLY A 62 -13.20 -7.13 -0.23
N LEU A 63 -13.97 -8.21 -0.04
CA LEU A 63 -15.28 -8.15 0.62
C LEU A 63 -15.21 -7.60 2.05
N LYS A 64 -14.20 -7.98 2.83
CA LYS A 64 -14.02 -7.48 4.19
C LYS A 64 -13.63 -6.01 4.22
N ASP A 65 -12.81 -5.58 3.28
CA ASP A 65 -12.38 -4.19 3.20
C ASP A 65 -13.55 -3.27 2.84
N ASP A 66 -14.31 -3.63 1.79
CA ASP A 66 -15.48 -2.87 1.38
C ASP A 66 -16.59 -2.88 2.43
N LEU A 67 -16.79 -3.99 3.12
CA LEU A 67 -17.75 -4.07 4.22
C LEU A 67 -17.36 -3.14 5.37
N ARG A 68 -16.06 -3.02 5.68
CA ARG A 68 -15.56 -2.05 6.67
C ARG A 68 -15.83 -0.62 6.23
N ILE A 69 -15.62 -0.30 4.95
CA ILE A 69 -15.87 1.02 4.38
C ILE A 69 -17.37 1.33 4.41
N ALA A 70 -18.22 0.39 4.00
CA ALA A 70 -19.67 0.53 3.96
C ALA A 70 -20.29 0.67 5.36
N GLN A 71 -19.81 -0.11 6.35
CA GLN A 71 -20.23 0.03 7.75
C GLN A 71 -19.81 1.38 8.33
N SER A 72 -18.62 1.87 7.99
CA SER A 72 -18.16 3.20 8.42
C SER A 72 -19.02 4.30 7.82
N LYS A 73 -19.45 4.15 6.55
CA LYS A 73 -20.41 5.06 5.91
C LYS A 73 -21.79 5.02 6.58
N ALA A 74 -22.28 3.83 6.91
CA ALA A 74 -23.60 3.66 7.55
C ALA A 74 -23.65 4.13 9.01
N THR A 75 -22.49 4.12 9.71
CA THR A 75 -22.38 4.57 11.11
C THR A 75 -22.27 6.09 11.22
N MET A 76 -21.99 6.80 10.12
CA MET A 76 -22.09 8.25 10.08
C MET A 76 -23.56 8.66 9.86
N PRO A 77 -24.18 9.45 10.76
CA PRO A 77 -25.54 9.93 10.54
C PRO A 77 -25.55 10.84 9.30
N SER A 78 -26.15 10.32 8.24
CA SER A 78 -26.49 11.05 7.03
C SER A 78 -27.35 12.26 7.40
N ALA A 79 -26.76 13.45 7.42
CA ALA A 79 -27.49 14.70 7.34
C ALA A 79 -28.04 14.83 5.91
N ASN A 80 -29.28 14.39 5.72
CA ASN A 80 -30.01 14.53 4.48
C ASN A 80 -30.59 15.95 4.39
N GLY A 81 -30.43 16.65 3.26
CA GLY A 81 -31.31 17.79 2.92
C GLY A 81 -30.69 18.96 2.16
N ALA A 82 -30.58 18.79 0.84
CA ALA A 82 -30.88 19.78 -0.21
C ALA A 82 -30.70 21.29 0.09
N ASN A 83 -29.67 21.91 -0.48
CA ASN A 83 -29.79 22.83 -1.63
C ASN A 83 -28.46 23.51 -1.95
N ALA A 84 -28.24 23.72 -3.26
CA ALA A 84 -27.37 24.72 -3.88
C ALA A 84 -25.84 24.60 -3.72
N ALA A 85 -25.24 24.19 -4.84
CA ALA A 85 -24.03 24.78 -5.43
C ALA A 85 -22.81 24.99 -4.52
N SER A 86 -21.89 24.03 -4.53
CA SER A 86 -20.57 24.20 -5.17
C SER A 86 -19.70 22.97 -4.90
N GLU A 87 -19.15 22.44 -5.99
CA GLU A 87 -17.78 21.92 -6.09
C GLU A 87 -17.14 21.35 -4.82
N ALA A 88 -17.17 20.02 -4.68
CA ALA A 88 -16.17 19.27 -3.92
C ALA A 88 -16.09 17.83 -4.44
N ASN A 89 -15.64 17.69 -5.69
CA ASN A 89 -15.18 16.42 -6.25
C ASN A 89 -13.70 16.25 -5.86
N GLY A 90 -13.36 15.11 -5.24
CA GLY A 90 -12.00 14.54 -5.23
C GLY A 90 -10.94 15.22 -4.36
N VAL A 91 -10.87 14.89 -3.06
CA VAL A 91 -9.77 15.39 -2.18
C VAL A 91 -8.82 14.28 -1.69
N ASN A 92 -9.19 12.99 -1.77
CA ASN A 92 -8.33 11.92 -1.21
C ASN A 92 -7.01 11.68 -1.97
N GLY A 93 -6.91 11.99 -3.27
CA GLY A 93 -5.64 11.88 -4.01
C GLY A 93 -4.71 13.08 -3.81
N GLN A 94 -5.27 14.26 -3.50
CA GLN A 94 -4.53 15.52 -3.46
C GLN A 94 -3.74 15.69 -2.16
N GLU A 95 -4.29 15.23 -1.03
CA GLU A 95 -3.60 15.25 0.26
C GLU A 95 -2.43 14.26 0.32
N SER A 96 -2.54 13.11 -0.33
CA SER A 96 -1.48 12.10 -0.37
C SER A 96 -0.26 12.61 -1.17
N GLY A 97 -0.47 13.19 -2.35
CA GLY A 97 0.62 13.76 -3.15
C GLY A 97 1.27 14.98 -2.51
N GLU A 98 0.49 15.89 -1.92
CA GLU A 98 1.04 17.06 -1.21
C GLU A 98 1.84 16.65 0.04
N ALA A 99 1.43 15.57 0.73
CA ALA A 99 2.16 15.03 1.87
C ALA A 99 3.50 14.39 1.44
N MET A 100 3.50 13.56 0.39
CA MET A 100 4.75 12.98 -0.15
C MET A 100 5.70 14.07 -0.66
N PHE A 101 5.17 15.05 -1.40
CA PHE A 101 5.98 16.17 -1.87
C PHE A 101 6.55 17.01 -0.73
N ARG A 102 5.81 17.19 0.37
CA ARG A 102 6.31 17.89 1.56
C ARG A 102 7.50 17.15 2.18
N GLU A 103 7.43 15.83 2.25
CA GLU A 103 8.53 15.01 2.76
C GLU A 103 9.73 15.04 1.81
N LEU A 104 9.48 14.91 0.51
CA LEU A 104 10.51 15.04 -0.51
C LEU A 104 11.19 16.40 -0.47
N LYS A 105 10.42 17.48 -0.26
CA LYS A 105 10.95 18.85 -0.12
C LYS A 105 11.71 19.07 1.19
N ARG A 106 11.35 18.35 2.25
CA ARG A 106 12.10 18.35 3.52
C ARG A 106 13.48 17.73 3.34
N LEU A 107 13.56 16.66 2.54
CA LEU A 107 14.81 15.94 2.29
C LEU A 107 15.63 16.52 1.13
N SER A 108 14.96 17.11 0.14
CA SER A 108 15.53 17.74 -1.04
C SER A 108 14.84 19.09 -1.30
N PRO A 109 15.29 20.18 -0.66
CA PRO A 109 14.64 21.49 -0.75
C PRO A 109 14.69 22.15 -2.13
N GLY A 110 15.51 21.61 -3.06
CA GLY A 110 15.53 22.02 -4.47
C GLY A 110 14.40 21.46 -5.32
N THR A 111 13.58 20.58 -4.76
CA THR A 111 12.52 19.88 -5.48
C THR A 111 11.37 20.83 -5.84
N LEU A 112 11.03 20.89 -7.14
CA LEU A 112 9.97 21.75 -7.68
C LEU A 112 8.64 21.01 -7.76
N LYS A 113 7.55 21.65 -7.30
CA LYS A 113 6.19 21.07 -7.33
C LYS A 113 5.73 20.78 -8.76
N GLU A 114 6.12 21.64 -9.70
CA GLU A 114 5.74 21.57 -11.12
C GLU A 114 6.20 20.29 -11.82
N LYS A 115 7.27 19.64 -11.31
CA LYS A 115 7.73 18.33 -11.81
C LYS A 115 6.72 17.22 -11.52
N TYR A 116 6.08 17.27 -10.37
CA TYR A 116 5.19 16.22 -9.88
C TYR A 116 3.72 16.60 -9.96
N PHE A 117 3.39 17.85 -10.29
CA PHE A 117 2.01 18.33 -10.33
C PHE A 117 1.67 18.77 -11.73
N VAL A 118 1.21 17.83 -12.54
CA VAL A 118 0.96 17.99 -13.98
C VAL A 118 -0.54 18.07 -14.21
N ARG A 119 -1.00 19.14 -14.87
CA ARG A 119 -2.41 19.36 -15.26
C ARG A 119 -3.42 19.27 -14.10
N GLY A 120 -2.99 19.62 -12.88
CA GLY A 120 -3.86 19.59 -11.70
C GLY A 120 -3.85 18.27 -10.95
N GLU A 121 -3.03 17.30 -11.36
CA GLU A 121 -2.91 15.99 -10.73
C GLU A 121 -1.47 15.74 -10.26
N TRP A 122 -1.33 15.02 -9.15
CA TRP A 122 -0.04 14.58 -8.66
C TRP A 122 0.42 13.33 -9.42
N ASP A 123 1.62 13.38 -9.99
CA ASP A 123 2.35 12.23 -10.46
C ASP A 123 2.94 11.49 -9.26
N MET A 124 2.10 10.59 -8.71
CA MET A 124 2.46 9.79 -7.55
C MET A 124 3.60 8.82 -7.86
N VAL A 125 3.78 8.42 -9.13
CA VAL A 125 4.88 7.52 -9.53
C VAL A 125 6.20 8.27 -9.47
N ALA A 126 6.25 9.48 -10.01
CA ALA A 126 7.43 10.34 -9.92
C ALA A 126 7.74 10.73 -8.46
N LEU A 127 6.71 11.03 -7.65
CA LEU A 127 6.89 11.35 -6.23
C LEU A 127 7.44 10.17 -5.43
N ASP A 128 6.84 8.99 -5.61
CA ASP A 128 7.24 7.78 -4.88
C ASP A 128 8.65 7.36 -5.26
N MET A 129 9.00 7.42 -6.55
CA MET A 129 10.35 7.13 -7.04
C MET A 129 11.39 8.09 -6.46
N ASP A 130 11.18 9.41 -6.54
CA ASP A 130 12.15 10.38 -6.01
C ASP A 130 12.18 10.36 -4.46
N LEU A 131 11.06 10.08 -3.78
CA LEU A 131 11.00 9.93 -2.33
C LEU A 131 11.76 8.68 -1.86
N GLU A 132 11.51 7.52 -2.48
CA GLU A 132 12.24 6.28 -2.22
C GLU A 132 13.74 6.48 -2.46
N PHE A 133 14.09 7.19 -3.54
CA PHE A 133 15.47 7.48 -3.90
C PHE A 133 16.17 8.34 -2.83
N VAL A 134 15.52 9.41 -2.36
CA VAL A 134 16.11 10.28 -1.33
C VAL A 134 16.19 9.59 0.03
N LEU A 135 15.20 8.74 0.36
CA LEU A 135 15.24 7.89 1.56
C LEU A 135 16.41 6.88 1.48
N LYS A 136 16.65 6.29 0.31
CA LYS A 136 17.77 5.37 0.07
C LYS A 136 19.13 6.06 0.22
N CYS A 137 19.23 7.34 -0.13
CA CYS A 137 20.41 8.18 0.10
C CYS A 137 20.55 8.68 1.54
N GLY A 138 19.74 8.18 2.49
CA GLY A 138 19.76 8.60 3.88
C GLY A 138 19.30 10.05 4.10
N GLY A 139 18.56 10.62 3.16
CA GLY A 139 18.13 12.02 3.21
C GLY A 139 19.24 13.03 2.92
N GLN A 140 20.39 12.59 2.40
CA GLN A 140 21.44 13.51 1.98
C GLN A 140 21.02 14.21 0.69
N CYS A 141 21.18 15.54 0.68
CA CYS A 141 20.92 16.31 -0.51
C CYS A 141 21.97 15.95 -1.59
N PRO A 142 21.60 16.01 -2.88
CA PRO A 142 22.51 15.72 -4.00
C PRO A 142 23.85 16.47 -3.94
N ALA A 143 23.78 17.73 -3.50
CA ALA A 143 24.94 18.58 -3.33
C ALA A 143 25.89 18.09 -2.22
N GLU A 144 25.39 17.40 -1.20
CA GLU A 144 26.23 16.78 -0.17
C GLU A 144 26.94 15.53 -0.68
N ILE A 145 26.23 14.71 -1.46
CA ILE A 145 26.80 13.53 -2.14
C ILE A 145 27.92 13.96 -3.08
N PHE A 146 27.69 14.98 -3.92
CA PHE A 146 28.72 15.55 -4.78
C PHE A 146 29.92 16.13 -4.00
N LYS A 147 29.65 16.78 -2.87
CA LYS A 147 30.73 17.27 -1.99
C LYS A 147 31.54 16.14 -1.38
N GLU A 148 30.92 14.99 -1.12
CA GLU A 148 31.63 13.79 -0.68
C GLU A 148 32.45 13.18 -1.82
N LEU A 149 31.87 13.09 -3.02
CA LEU A 149 32.56 12.63 -4.22
C LEU A 149 33.80 13.47 -4.52
N GLN A 150 33.72 14.79 -4.42
CA GLN A 150 34.87 15.70 -4.61
C GLN A 150 36.03 15.44 -3.66
N LYS A 151 35.81 14.81 -2.50
CA LYS A 151 36.92 14.42 -1.60
C LYS A 151 37.78 13.30 -2.19
N PHE A 152 37.17 12.41 -2.96
CA PHE A 152 37.85 11.28 -3.58
C PHE A 152 38.27 11.59 -5.02
N SER A 153 37.40 12.28 -5.76
CA SER A 153 37.60 12.69 -7.15
C SER A 153 37.54 14.21 -7.28
N PRO A 154 38.65 14.94 -7.00
CA PRO A 154 38.68 16.41 -7.10
C PRO A 154 38.48 16.95 -8.53
N GLY A 155 38.54 16.07 -9.55
CA GLY A 155 38.22 16.40 -10.93
C GLY A 155 36.73 16.36 -11.26
N ALA A 156 35.87 15.89 -10.34
CA ALA A 156 34.42 15.89 -10.53
C ALA A 156 33.91 17.34 -10.59
N VAL A 157 33.33 17.71 -11.74
CA VAL A 157 32.74 19.03 -11.95
C VAL A 157 31.24 18.97 -11.83
N LYS A 158 30.63 20.06 -11.37
CA LYS A 158 29.19 20.10 -11.12
C LYS A 158 28.39 19.89 -12.41
N GLU A 159 28.89 20.36 -13.56
CA GLU A 159 28.17 20.25 -14.83
C GLU A 159 27.97 18.80 -15.31
N ASP A 160 28.82 17.85 -14.89
CA ASP A 160 28.67 16.44 -15.26
C ASP A 160 27.48 15.78 -14.55
N TYR A 161 27.15 16.28 -13.36
CA TYR A 161 26.12 15.70 -12.50
C TYR A 161 24.93 16.62 -12.27
N PHE A 162 24.96 17.87 -12.71
CA PHE A 162 23.86 18.82 -12.55
C PHE A 162 23.47 19.38 -13.90
N SER A 163 22.29 19.00 -14.36
CA SER A 163 21.71 19.53 -15.58
C SER A 163 21.11 20.90 -15.30
N GLU A 164 21.75 21.97 -15.80
CA GLU A 164 21.19 23.32 -15.72
C GLU A 164 19.87 23.48 -16.49
N ALA A 165 19.66 22.67 -17.52
CA ALA A 165 18.46 22.71 -18.35
C ALA A 165 17.23 22.22 -17.58
N THR A 166 17.39 21.17 -16.78
CA THR A 166 16.31 20.61 -15.95
C THR A 166 16.35 21.09 -14.50
N LYS A 167 17.46 21.73 -14.09
CA LYS A 167 17.79 22.09 -12.70
C LYS A 167 17.79 20.88 -11.77
N GLU A 168 18.20 19.74 -12.30
CA GLU A 168 18.23 18.45 -11.59
C GLU A 168 19.66 17.93 -11.48
N TRP A 169 19.90 17.19 -10.41
CA TRP A 169 21.13 16.44 -10.25
C TRP A 169 20.93 15.02 -10.80
N ASP A 170 21.90 14.52 -11.57
CA ASP A 170 22.07 13.11 -11.88
C ASP A 170 22.60 12.40 -10.64
N LEU A 171 21.65 11.94 -9.83
CA LEU A 171 21.96 11.27 -8.57
C LEU A 171 22.49 9.87 -8.77
N GLU A 172 22.06 9.20 -9.84
CA GLU A 172 22.51 7.85 -10.15
C GLU A 172 24.00 7.88 -10.52
N GLY A 173 24.40 8.80 -11.41
CA GLY A 173 25.81 9.03 -11.72
C GLY A 173 26.63 9.44 -10.49
N LEU A 174 26.10 10.32 -9.63
CA LEU A 174 26.79 10.73 -8.39
C LEU A 174 27.04 9.57 -7.43
N LEU A 175 26.04 8.71 -7.22
CA LEU A 175 26.16 7.56 -6.32
C LEU A 175 27.08 6.50 -6.90
N GLU A 176 26.95 6.21 -8.19
CA GLU A 176 27.81 5.26 -8.89
C GLU A 176 29.27 5.70 -8.82
N ASP A 177 29.57 6.97 -9.12
CA ASP A 177 30.92 7.50 -9.03
C ASP A 177 31.43 7.59 -7.59
N LEU A 178 30.56 7.87 -6.61
CA LEU A 178 30.95 7.88 -5.20
C LEU A 178 31.31 6.47 -4.72
N GLU A 179 30.54 5.46 -5.10
CA GLU A 179 30.82 4.06 -4.79
C GLU A 179 32.10 3.59 -5.46
N LEU A 180 32.27 3.88 -6.76
CA LEU A 180 33.50 3.61 -7.51
C LEU A 180 34.71 4.29 -6.88
N SER A 181 34.58 5.56 -6.51
CA SER A 181 35.66 6.34 -5.90
C SER A 181 36.03 5.80 -4.52
N ARG A 182 35.04 5.38 -3.70
CA ARG A 182 35.29 4.71 -2.40
C ARG A 182 35.92 3.34 -2.56
N ALA A 183 35.57 2.58 -3.61
CA ALA A 183 36.18 1.29 -3.90
C ALA A 183 37.63 1.43 -4.43
N GLN A 184 37.91 2.49 -5.21
CA GLN A 184 39.23 2.79 -5.75
C GLN A 184 40.17 3.47 -4.75
N HIS A 185 39.60 4.18 -3.77
CA HIS A 185 40.29 4.65 -2.59
C HIS A 185 39.88 3.79 -1.38
N PRO A 186 40.27 2.50 -1.32
CA PRO A 186 40.12 1.76 -0.08
C PRO A 186 40.94 2.51 0.94
N ALA A 187 40.26 3.14 1.92
CA ALA A 187 40.92 3.75 3.05
C ALA A 187 41.92 2.71 3.56
N VAL A 188 43.20 3.05 3.50
CA VAL A 188 44.25 2.31 4.18
C VAL A 188 43.90 2.48 5.66
N SER A 189 43.07 1.58 6.19
CA SER A 189 42.78 1.48 7.61
C SER A 189 44.11 1.25 8.30
N SER A 190 44.67 2.32 8.87
CA SER A 190 45.76 2.28 9.85
C SER A 190 45.17 2.36 11.24
#